data_AF-A0A6N2E3M4-F1
#
_entry.id   AF-A0A6N2E3M4-F1
#
_cell.length_a   1.000
_cell.length_b   1.000
_cell.length_c   1.000
_cell.angle_alpha   90.00
_cell.angle_beta   90.00
_cell.angle_gamma   90.00
#
_symmetry.space_group_name_H-M   'P 1'
#
loop_
_entity.id
_entity.type
_entity.pdbx_description
1 polymer ?
#
loop_
_entity_poly.entity_id
_entity_poly.type
_entity_poly.pdbx_seq_one_letter_code
_entity_poly.pdbx_strand_id
1 'polypeptide(L)' 'MNLSIKNAPDHVVQRLKARAARHHRSLQGELLAILEEAARPPRQLTVEEVLAEVRRLQLSTPAESAAMVRADRDAR' A
#
# COMPACT_ATOMS: atom_id res chain seq x y z
N MET A 1 14.73 -9.05 23.02
CA MET A 1 13.63 -8.08 23.22
C MET A 1 12.31 -8.82 23.17
N ASN A 2 11.33 -8.47 23.98
CA ASN A 2 9.98 -9.04 23.93
C ASN A 2 8.94 -7.94 23.79
N LEU A 3 7.86 -8.21 23.04
CA LEU A 3 6.69 -7.34 22.93
C LEU A 3 5.51 -8.10 23.53
N SER A 4 4.79 -7.48 24.45
CA SER A 4 3.59 -8.07 25.06
C SER A 4 2.43 -7.11 24.95
N ILE A 5 1.27 -7.63 24.55
CA ILE A 5 0.03 -6.87 24.43
C ILE A 5 -0.86 -7.28 25.60
N LYS A 6 -1.09 -6.36 26.54
CA LYS A 6 -2.01 -6.59 27.67
C LYS A 6 -3.45 -6.36 27.23
N ASN A 7 -4.38 -7.12 27.82
CA ASN A 7 -5.82 -6.99 27.60
C ASN A 7 -6.26 -7.15 26.14
N ALA A 8 -5.61 -8.04 25.39
CA ALA A 8 -6.05 -8.37 24.04
C ALA A 8 -7.45 -9.02 24.09
N PRO A 9 -8.45 -8.51 23.36
CA PRO A 9 -9.78 -9.12 23.36
C PRO A 9 -9.73 -10.55 22.82
N ASP A 10 -10.42 -11.48 23.49
CA ASP A 10 -10.37 -12.91 23.15
C ASP A 10 -10.71 -13.19 21.68
N HIS A 11 -11.72 -12.51 21.16
CA HIS A 11 -12.13 -12.66 19.76
C HIS A 11 -11.01 -12.30 18.76
N VAL A 12 -10.16 -11.33 19.10
CA VAL A 12 -8.98 -10.96 18.28
C VAL A 12 -7.95 -12.07 18.33
N VAL A 13 -7.65 -12.59 19.53
CA VAL A 13 -6.69 -13.68 19.72
C VAL A 13 -7.13 -14.94 18.96
N GLN A 14 -8.42 -15.27 18.99
CA GLN A 14 -8.95 -16.42 18.25
C GLN A 14 -8.82 -16.24 16.74
N ARG A 15 -9.14 -15.05 16.21
CA ARG A 15 -8.94 -14.74 14.79
C ARG A 15 -7.48 -14.84 14.37
N LEU A 16 -6.55 -14.37 15.21
CA LEU A 16 -5.11 -14.47 14.94
C LEU A 16 -4.63 -15.93 14.96
N LYS A 17 -5.10 -16.76 15.90
CA LYS A 17 -4.80 -18.20 15.92
C LYS A 17 -5.29 -18.90 14.66
N ALA A 18 -6.53 -18.64 14.24
CA ALA A 18 -7.08 -19.21 13.00
C ALA A 18 -6.28 -18.78 11.77
N ARG A 19 -5.88 -17.50 11.70
CA ARG A 19 -5.03 -16.97 10.62
C ARG A 19 -3.65 -17.63 10.61
N ALA A 20 -3.01 -17.79 11.77
CA ALA A 20 -1.72 -18.47 11.90
C ALA A 20 -1.79 -19.93 11.42
N ALA A 21 -2.84 -20.66 11.79
CA ALA A 21 -3.07 -22.03 11.33
C ALA A 21 -3.21 -22.11 9.80
N ARG A 22 -3.97 -21.17 9.19
CA ARG A 22 -4.11 -21.07 7.73
C ARG A 22 -2.79 -20.78 7.01
N HIS A 23 -1.89 -20.05 7.65
CA HIS A 23 -0.58 -19.70 7.10
C HIS A 23 0.50 -20.74 7.47
N HIS A 24 0.14 -21.83 8.15
CA HIS A 24 1.06 -22.85 8.65
C HIS A 24 2.19 -22.28 9.52
N ARG A 25 1.85 -21.27 10.35
CA ARG A 25 2.79 -20.58 11.24
C ARG A 25 2.33 -20.70 12.70
N SER A 26 3.30 -20.56 13.62
CA SER A 26 2.96 -20.34 15.03
C SER A 26 2.28 -18.98 15.21
N LEU A 27 1.54 -18.80 16.30
CA LEU A 27 0.90 -17.52 16.61
C LEU A 27 1.93 -16.37 16.68
N GLN A 28 3.08 -16.64 17.31
CA GLN A 28 4.17 -15.66 17.40
C GLN A 28 4.76 -15.34 16.02
N GLY A 29 4.94 -16.34 15.15
CA GLY A 29 5.42 -16.14 13.79
C GLY A 29 4.43 -15.33 12.94
N GLU A 30 3.14 -15.57 13.10
CA GLU A 30 2.11 -14.79 12.40
C GLU A 30 2.05 -13.34 12.90
N LEU A 31 2.16 -13.12 14.22
CA LEU A 31 2.26 -11.79 14.81
C LEU A 31 3.47 -11.03 14.26
N LEU A 32 4.63 -11.69 14.20
CA LEU A 32 5.84 -11.08 13.65
C LEU A 32 5.64 -10.70 12.17
N ALA A 33 5.09 -11.59 11.36
CA ALA A 33 4.83 -11.31 9.95
C ALA A 33 3.86 -10.13 9.74
N ILE A 34 2.82 -10.02 10.57
CA ILE A 34 1.89 -8.88 10.53
C ILE A 34 2.61 -7.58 10.90
N LEU A 35 3.44 -7.61 11.94
CA LEU A 35 4.18 -6.44 12.40
C LEU A 35 5.25 -6.01 11.39
N GLU A 36 5.94 -6.95 10.75
CA GLU A 36 6.92 -6.66 9.69
C GLU A 36 6.27 -5.97 8.49
N GLU A 37 5.13 -6.47 8.03
CA GLU A 37 4.40 -5.84 6.92
C GLU A 37 3.81 -4.48 7.34
N ALA A 38 3.34 -4.33 8.58
CA ALA A 38 2.82 -3.05 9.08
C ALA A 38 3.92 -2.00 9.31
N ALA A 39 5.13 -2.44 9.68
CA ALA A 39 6.29 -1.58 9.87
C ALA A 39 7.03 -1.28 8.57
N ARG A 40 6.73 -1.99 7.48
CA ARG A 40 7.33 -1.73 6.17
C ARG A 40 6.96 -0.30 5.74
N PRO A 41 7.96 0.57 5.48
CA PRO A 41 7.67 1.91 5.01
C PRO A 41 6.88 1.82 3.70
N PRO A 42 5.91 2.72 3.46
CA PRO A 42 5.23 2.78 2.17
C PRO A 42 6.30 2.89 1.08
N ARG A 43 6.19 2.05 0.03
CA ARG A 43 7.09 2.11 -1.11
C ARG A 43 6.96 3.49 -1.73
N GLN A 44 7.94 4.35 -1.46
CA GLN A 44 8.05 5.64 -2.12
C GLN A 44 8.59 5.35 -3.51
N LEU A 45 7.73 5.52 -4.52
CA LEU A 45 8.16 5.48 -5.91
C LEU A 45 8.85 6.81 -6.22
N THR A 46 9.98 6.77 -6.91
CA THR A 46 10.55 7.99 -7.49
C THR A 46 9.68 8.45 -8.65
N VAL A 47 9.78 9.74 -9.02
CA VAL A 47 9.07 10.29 -10.17
C VAL A 47 9.40 9.51 -11.45
N GLU A 48 10.65 9.06 -11.58
CA GLU A 48 11.13 8.27 -12.70
C GLU A 48 10.49 6.87 -12.74
N GLU A 49 10.35 6.20 -11.59
CA GLU A 49 9.68 4.90 -11.50
C GLU A 49 8.19 5.01 -11.86
N VAL A 50 7.52 6.07 -11.37
CA VAL A 50 6.13 6.35 -11.73
C VAL A 50 6.00 6.60 -13.24
N LEU A 51 6.89 7.42 -13.81
CA LEU A 51 6.87 7.74 -15.25
C LEU A 51 7.15 6.51 -16.12
N ALA A 52 8.08 5.64 -15.69
CA ALA A 52 8.37 4.38 -16.39
C ALA A 52 7.15 3.46 -16.41
N GLU A 53 6.42 3.37 -15.30
CA GLU A 53 5.21 2.54 -15.18
C GLU A 53 4.05 3.10 -16.02
N VAL A 54 3.85 4.42 -16.01
CA VAL A 54 2.84 5.09 -16.86
C VAL A 54 3.12 4.82 -18.35
N ARG A 55 4.39 4.89 -18.76
CA ARG A 55 4.81 4.58 -20.15
C ARG A 55 4.57 3.12 -20.50
N ARG A 56 4.89 2.19 -19.59
CA ARG A 56 4.65 0.75 -19.77
C ARG A 56 3.17 0.44 -19.96
N LEU A 57 2.31 1.13 -19.22
CA LEU A 57 0.86 0.97 -19.28
C LEU A 57 0.21 1.66 -20.49
N GLN A 58 0.98 2.44 -21.27
CA GLN A 58 0.49 3.18 -22.45
C GLN A 58 -0.76 4.04 -22.15
N LEU A 59 -0.83 4.60 -20.95
CA LEU A 59 -1.97 5.43 -20.54
C LEU A 59 -1.95 6.74 -21.35
N SER A 60 -3.03 7.00 -22.07
CA SER A 60 -3.26 8.30 -22.71
C SER A 60 -4.16 9.13 -21.82
N THR A 61 -3.70 10.30 -21.39
CA THR A 61 -4.60 11.31 -20.83
C THR A 61 -5.27 12.08 -21.98
N PRO A 62 -6.56 12.42 -21.87
CA PRO A 62 -7.21 13.32 -22.81
C PRO A 62 -6.44 14.65 -22.90
N ALA A 63 -6.33 15.22 -24.10
CA ALA A 63 -5.61 16.49 -24.34
C ALA A 63 -6.36 17.73 -23.80
N GLU A 64 -7.19 17.56 -22.78
CA GLU A 64 -8.04 18.58 -22.18
C GLU A 64 -7.21 19.76 -21.66
N SER A 65 -6.07 19.49 -21.00
CA SER A 65 -5.13 20.54 -20.58
C SER A 65 -4.62 21.38 -21.76
N ALA A 66 -4.30 20.74 -22.89
CA ALA A 66 -3.85 21.46 -24.09
C ALA A 66 -4.99 22.23 -24.78
N ALA A 67 -6.24 21.80 -24.62
CA ALA A 67 -7.41 22.55 -25.08
C ALA A 67 -7.63 23.81 -24.22
N MET A 68 -7.54 23.68 -22.89
CA MET A 68 -7.67 24.80 -21.95
C MET A 68 -6.59 25.87 -22.18
N VAL A 69 -5.32 25.47 -22.32
CA VAL A 69 -4.22 26.43 -22.58
C VAL A 69 -4.40 27.17 -23.91
N ARG A 70 -4.94 26.51 -24.95
CA ARG A 70 -5.24 27.16 -26.23
C ARG A 70 -6.39 28.16 -26.11
N ALA A 71 -7.46 27.79 -25.41
CA ALA A 71 -8.60 28.69 -25.16
C ALA A 71 -8.17 29.97 -24.42
N ASP A 72 -7.34 29.85 -23.38
CA ASP A 72 -6.83 31.00 -22.62
C ASP A 72 -5.90 31.90 -23.45
N ARG A 73 -5.12 31.31 -24.36
CA ARG A 73 -4.25 32.05 -25.28
C ARG A 73 -5.05 32.81 -26.32
N ASP A 74 -6.03 32.16 -26.93
CA ASP A 74 -6.80 32.71 -28.05
C ASP A 74 -7.84 33.75 -27.60
N ALA A 75 -8.09 33.87 -26.29
CA ALA A 75 -8.95 34.88 -25.66
C ALA A 75 -8.23 36.20 -25.27
N ARG A 76 -6.93 36.33 -25.57
CA ARG A 76 -6.12 37.56 -25.34
C ARG A 76 -5.91 38.33 -26.63
#